data_AF-A0A2D7ATE3-F1
#
_entry.id   AF-A0A2D7ATE3-F1
#
_cell.length_a   1.000
_cell.length_b   1.000
_cell.length_c   1.000
_cell.angle_alpha   90.00
_cell.angle_beta   90.00
_cell.angle_gamma   90.00
#
_symmetry.space_group_name_H-M   'P 1'
#
loop_
_entity.id
_entity.type
_entity.pdbx_description
1 polymer ?
#
loop_
_entity_poly.entity_id
_entity_poly.type
_entity_poly.pdbx_seq_one_letter_code
_entity_poly.pdbx_strand_id
1 'polypeptide(L)'
;MDIFSHWLWGMALTRGKMSWKVSGPMSVLPDLLAFIPASIYRAVNGISRTSVDDNTVTSDMPVAWEIYQWTHSLTIVAFLYCCGYYFFKSKGHEKPGYMAWIFILPWFFHILIDIPGHTIDFFPTPFLHPFSDLMFDGVRWSTWWFWFPQLFVLLGVWWVILRRENHILLRPRAWKR
;
A
#
# COMPACT_ATOMS: atom_id res chain seq x y z
N MET A 1 -0.47 1.16 8.19
CA MET A 1 -1.67 0.36 8.59
C MET A 1 -1.26 -1.12 8.64
N ASP A 2 -2.10 -2.09 9.02
CA ASP A 2 -1.70 -3.50 8.92
C ASP A 2 -1.68 -4.00 7.46
N ILE A 3 -0.79 -4.96 7.17
CA ILE A 3 -0.56 -5.55 5.84
C ILE A 3 -1.87 -6.06 5.21
N PHE A 4 -2.76 -6.65 6.01
CA PHE A 4 -3.99 -7.24 5.48
C PHE A 4 -4.98 -6.17 5.04
N SER A 5 -5.14 -5.11 5.82
CA SER A 5 -5.98 -3.99 5.46
C SER A 5 -5.49 -3.26 4.20
N HIS A 6 -4.17 -3.08 4.04
CA HIS A 6 -3.60 -2.55 2.79
C HIS A 6 -3.94 -3.43 1.59
N TRP A 7 -3.73 -4.74 1.70
CA TRP A 7 -4.08 -5.70 0.64
C TRP A 7 -5.54 -5.54 0.18
N LEU A 8 -6.46 -5.46 1.15
CA LEU A 8 -7.88 -5.30 0.88
C LEU A 8 -8.23 -3.95 0.24
N TRP A 9 -7.58 -2.86 0.64
CA TRP A 9 -7.76 -1.56 0.00
C TRP A 9 -7.29 -1.56 -1.46
N GLY A 10 -6.11 -2.09 -1.74
CA GLY A 10 -5.59 -2.20 -3.10
C GLY A 10 -6.50 -3.03 -4.02
N MET A 11 -7.04 -4.13 -3.49
CA MET A 11 -8.04 -4.95 -4.17
C MET A 11 -9.35 -4.19 -4.43
N ALA A 12 -9.86 -3.43 -3.46
CA ALA A 12 -11.09 -2.67 -3.60
C ALA A 12 -10.97 -1.55 -4.65
N LEU A 13 -9.88 -0.79 -4.63
CA LEU A 13 -9.64 0.33 -5.54
C LEU A 13 -9.53 -0.07 -7.01
N THR A 14 -9.01 -1.27 -7.26
CA THR A 14 -8.73 -1.78 -8.61
C THR A 14 -9.70 -2.88 -9.03
N ARG A 15 -10.80 -3.04 -8.28
CA ARG A 15 -11.81 -4.07 -8.54
C ARG A 15 -12.36 -3.97 -9.97
N GLY A 16 -12.36 -5.11 -10.66
CA GLY A 16 -12.81 -5.22 -12.06
C GLY A 16 -11.81 -4.66 -13.10
N LYS A 17 -10.69 -4.07 -12.66
CA LYS A 17 -9.66 -3.48 -13.54
C LYS A 17 -8.32 -4.22 -13.45
N MET A 18 -8.02 -4.82 -12.30
CA MET A 18 -6.80 -5.57 -12.05
C MET A 18 -7.10 -6.85 -11.27
N SER A 19 -6.34 -7.91 -11.55
CA SER A 19 -6.44 -9.17 -10.79
C SER A 19 -6.02 -8.96 -9.34
N TRP A 20 -6.72 -9.60 -8.40
CA TRP A 20 -6.36 -9.59 -6.97
C TRP A 20 -4.95 -10.11 -6.71
N LYS A 21 -4.45 -11.01 -7.59
CA LYS A 21 -3.08 -11.54 -7.54
C LYS A 21 -2.00 -10.50 -7.84
N VAL A 22 -2.39 -9.35 -8.40
CA VAL A 22 -1.48 -8.22 -8.66
C VAL A 22 -1.78 -7.10 -7.69
N SER A 23 -3.05 -6.71 -7.53
CA SER A 23 -3.42 -5.55 -6.72
C SER A 23 -3.19 -5.73 -5.22
N GLY A 24 -3.44 -6.93 -4.68
CA GLY A 24 -3.12 -7.25 -3.30
C GLY A 24 -1.61 -7.10 -3.01
N PRO A 25 -0.73 -7.84 -3.72
CA PRO A 25 0.71 -7.70 -3.56
C PRO A 25 1.22 -6.28 -3.78
N MET A 26 0.79 -5.59 -4.84
CA MET A 26 1.18 -4.20 -5.10
C MET A 26 0.81 -3.25 -3.96
N SER A 27 -0.23 -3.57 -3.18
CA SER A 27 -0.65 -2.75 -2.06
C SER A 27 0.12 -2.98 -0.77
N VAL A 28 0.87 -4.08 -0.65
CA VAL A 28 1.68 -4.39 0.55
C VAL A 28 3.19 -4.34 0.26
N LEU A 29 3.56 -4.25 -1.01
CA LEU A 29 4.93 -4.21 -1.46
C LEU A 29 5.79 -3.09 -0.84
N PRO A 30 5.26 -1.87 -0.53
CA PRO A 30 6.07 -0.83 0.12
C PRO A 30 6.67 -1.29 1.45
N ASP A 31 5.86 -1.92 2.31
CA ASP A 31 6.27 -2.51 3.58
C ASP A 31 7.20 -3.70 3.37
N LEU A 32 6.81 -4.65 2.51
CA LEU A 32 7.58 -5.87 2.32
C LEU A 32 9.00 -5.56 1.83
N LEU A 33 9.15 -4.58 0.93
CA LEU A 33 10.45 -4.15 0.44
C LEU A 33 11.31 -3.45 1.50
N ALA A 34 10.71 -2.78 2.48
CA ALA A 34 11.47 -2.19 3.59
C ALA A 34 11.86 -3.25 4.63
N PHE A 35 10.88 -4.02 5.12
CA PHE A 35 11.04 -4.83 6.31
C PHE A 35 11.61 -6.23 6.04
N ILE A 36 11.36 -6.85 4.88
CA ILE A 36 11.93 -8.17 4.58
C ILE A 36 13.45 -8.08 4.39
N PRO A 37 14.00 -7.19 3.53
CA PRO A 37 15.45 -7.08 3.37
C PRO A 37 16.15 -6.69 4.68
N ALA A 38 15.56 -5.76 5.46
CA ALA A 38 16.08 -5.40 6.77
C ALA A 38 16.09 -6.60 7.73
N SER A 39 15.05 -7.44 7.71
CA SER A 39 14.99 -8.66 8.53
C SER A 39 16.06 -9.68 8.11
N ILE A 40 16.27 -9.87 6.80
CA ILE A 40 17.32 -10.75 6.27
C ILE A 40 18.69 -10.24 6.68
N TYR A 41 18.96 -8.94 6.50
CA TYR A 41 20.21 -8.31 6.92
C TYR A 41 20.52 -8.58 8.39
N ARG A 42 19.53 -8.38 9.27
CA ARG A 42 19.70 -8.63 10.70
C ARG A 42 20.00 -10.09 11.01
N ALA A 43 19.26 -11.01 10.40
CA ALA A 43 19.46 -12.44 10.61
C ALA A 43 20.88 -12.90 10.20
N VAL A 44 21.37 -12.44 9.05
CA VAL A 44 22.71 -12.79 8.54
C VAL A 44 23.82 -12.20 9.42
N ASN A 45 23.58 -11.04 10.05
CA ASN A 45 24.55 -10.37 10.91
C ASN A 45 24.38 -10.71 12.41
N GLY A 46 23.54 -11.69 12.77
CA GLY A 46 23.31 -12.08 14.16
C GLY A 46 22.67 -11.00 15.04
N ILE A 47 22.03 -10.00 14.44
CA ILE A 47 21.33 -8.91 15.15
C ILE A 47 19.98 -9.46 15.60
N SER A 48 19.72 -9.46 16.91
CA SER A 48 18.44 -9.87 17.48
C SER A 48 17.29 -9.07 16.87
N ARG A 49 16.08 -9.65 16.76
CA ARG A 49 14.90 -8.92 16.25
C ARG A 49 14.43 -7.89 17.28
N THR A 50 13.99 -6.73 16.80
CA THR A 50 13.34 -5.71 17.65
C THR A 50 11.94 -6.23 17.99
N SER A 51 11.63 -6.31 19.27
CA SER A 51 10.24 -6.51 19.71
C SER A 51 9.51 -5.19 19.54
N VAL A 52 8.46 -5.16 18.73
CA VAL A 52 7.70 -3.93 18.48
C VAL A 52 6.61 -3.79 19.54
N ASP A 53 6.66 -2.68 20.27
CA ASP A 53 5.68 -2.24 21.25
C ASP A 53 5.39 -0.74 21.09
N ASP A 54 4.66 -0.15 22.05
CA ASP A 54 4.28 1.26 22.03
C ASP A 54 5.45 2.22 22.29
N ASN A 55 6.57 1.75 22.85
CA ASN A 55 7.77 2.55 23.12
C ASN A 55 8.81 2.45 22.00
N THR A 56 8.64 1.51 21.07
CA THR A 56 9.56 1.31 19.95
C THR A 56 9.55 2.51 19.01
N VAL A 57 10.73 2.93 18.57
CA VAL A 57 10.94 4.08 17.69
C VAL A 57 11.64 3.69 16.39
N THR A 58 11.61 4.57 15.39
CA THR A 58 12.21 4.34 14.06
C THR A 58 13.70 4.04 14.14
N SER A 59 14.42 4.70 15.06
CA SER A 59 15.86 4.49 15.26
C SER A 59 16.23 3.08 15.74
N ASP A 60 15.27 2.30 16.24
CA ASP A 60 15.48 0.90 16.61
C ASP A 60 15.58 -0.03 15.38
N MET A 61 15.27 0.49 14.19
CA MET A 61 15.20 -0.25 12.93
C MET A 61 15.85 0.53 11.76
N PRO A 62 17.13 0.94 11.87
CA PRO A 62 17.75 1.88 10.94
C PRO A 62 17.81 1.36 9.49
N VAL A 63 18.11 0.07 9.29
CA VAL A 63 18.16 -0.51 7.93
C VAL A 63 16.78 -0.54 7.26
N ALA A 64 15.73 -0.79 8.02
CA ALA A 64 14.36 -0.72 7.48
C ALA A 64 14.02 0.73 7.13
N TRP A 65 14.41 1.69 7.96
CA TRP A 65 14.17 3.11 7.73
C TRP A 65 14.82 3.61 6.43
N GLU A 66 16.09 3.28 6.17
CA GLU A 66 16.78 3.67 4.93
C GLU A 66 16.03 3.21 3.67
N ILE A 67 15.47 2.00 3.69
CA ILE A 67 14.68 1.47 2.56
C ILE A 67 13.28 2.08 2.54
N TYR A 68 12.67 2.24 3.71
CA TYR A 68 11.33 2.79 3.91
C TYR A 68 11.21 4.20 3.29
N GLN A 69 12.25 5.03 3.42
CA GLN A 69 12.28 6.36 2.82
C GLN A 69 12.00 6.36 1.31
N TRP A 70 12.51 5.36 0.60
CA TRP A 70 12.27 5.21 -0.82
C TRP A 70 10.93 4.54 -1.12
N THR A 71 10.56 3.49 -0.39
CA THR A 71 9.33 2.74 -0.68
C THR A 71 8.06 3.53 -0.36
N HIS A 72 8.13 4.47 0.58
CA HIS A 72 7.01 5.30 1.03
C HIS A 72 7.02 6.73 0.47
N SER A 73 7.72 6.93 -0.65
CA SER A 73 7.81 8.22 -1.33
C SER A 73 6.94 8.30 -2.59
N LEU A 74 6.41 9.48 -2.89
CA LEU A 74 5.77 9.76 -4.19
C LEU A 74 6.79 9.75 -5.35
N THR A 75 8.08 9.87 -5.06
CA THR A 75 9.16 9.74 -6.05
C THR A 75 9.18 8.32 -6.64
N ILE A 76 9.08 7.27 -5.81
CA ILE A 76 9.03 5.89 -6.34
C ILE A 76 7.73 5.65 -7.12
N VAL A 77 6.62 6.25 -6.68
CA VAL A 77 5.33 6.17 -7.41
C VAL A 77 5.47 6.81 -8.79
N ALA A 78 6.06 8.00 -8.88
CA ALA A 78 6.29 8.70 -10.14
C ALA A 78 7.25 7.90 -11.05
N PHE A 79 8.32 7.35 -10.49
CA PHE A 79 9.26 6.49 -11.22
C PHE A 79 8.56 5.25 -11.80
N LEU A 80 7.83 4.50 -10.96
CA LEU A 80 7.11 3.30 -11.38
C LEU A 80 6.00 3.61 -12.39
N TYR A 81 5.31 4.74 -12.24
CA TYR A 81 4.35 5.23 -13.24
C TYR A 81 5.04 5.48 -14.59
N CYS A 82 6.16 6.18 -14.60
CA CYS A 82 6.94 6.43 -15.83
C CYS A 82 7.40 5.12 -16.48
N CYS A 83 7.98 4.20 -15.70
CA CYS A 83 8.37 2.88 -16.18
C CYS A 83 7.18 2.12 -16.78
N GLY A 84 6.04 2.07 -16.08
CA GLY A 84 4.82 1.45 -16.57
C GLY A 84 4.30 2.11 -17.85
N TYR A 85 4.30 3.44 -17.90
CA TYR A 85 3.86 4.20 -19.07
C TYR A 85 4.71 3.86 -20.30
N TYR A 86 6.04 3.91 -20.19
CA TYR A 86 6.92 3.58 -21.30
C TYR A 86 6.83 2.11 -21.70
N PHE A 87 6.69 1.20 -20.72
CA PHE A 87 6.48 -0.21 -20.98
C PHE A 87 5.19 -0.44 -21.79
N PHE A 88 4.03 0.04 -21.33
CA PHE A 88 2.78 -0.17 -22.05
C PHE A 88 2.73 0.57 -23.40
N LYS A 89 3.36 1.74 -23.49
CA LYS A 89 3.50 2.48 -24.75
C LYS A 89 4.33 1.69 -25.76
N SER A 90 5.45 1.10 -25.33
CA SER A 90 6.32 0.29 -26.21
C SER A 90 5.62 -0.96 -26.75
N LYS A 91 4.59 -1.45 -26.04
CA LYS A 91 3.75 -2.58 -26.45
C LYS A 91 2.56 -2.18 -27.32
N GLY A 92 2.42 -0.90 -27.68
CA GLY A 92 1.35 -0.42 -28.56
C GLY A 92 -0.03 -0.36 -27.90
N HIS A 93 -0.12 -0.35 -26.57
CA HIS A 93 -1.40 -0.17 -25.90
C HIS A 93 -1.95 1.25 -26.15
N GLU A 94 -3.26 1.36 -26.41
CA GLU A 94 -3.92 2.64 -26.72
C GLU A 94 -3.93 3.64 -25.55
N LYS A 95 -3.98 3.13 -24.30
CA LYS A 95 -4.09 3.95 -23.08
C LYS A 95 -3.00 3.61 -22.05
N PRO A 96 -1.71 3.81 -22.39
CA PRO A 96 -0.61 3.35 -21.56
C PRO A 96 -0.56 4.06 -20.20
N GLY A 97 -0.90 5.35 -20.15
CA GLY A 97 -0.97 6.10 -18.89
C GLY A 97 -2.05 5.58 -17.94
N TYR A 98 -3.23 5.22 -18.46
CA TYR A 98 -4.28 4.63 -17.63
C TYR A 98 -3.85 3.27 -17.08
N MET A 99 -3.22 2.42 -17.90
CA MET A 99 -2.75 1.10 -17.46
C MET A 99 -1.64 1.22 -16.41
N ALA A 100 -0.68 2.11 -16.62
CA ALA A 100 0.37 2.41 -15.65
C ALA A 100 -0.21 2.92 -14.33
N TRP A 101 -1.19 3.84 -14.39
CA TRP A 101 -1.84 4.36 -13.21
C TRP A 101 -2.60 3.28 -12.43
N ILE A 102 -3.42 2.47 -13.10
CA ILE A 102 -4.15 1.37 -12.44
C ILE A 102 -3.19 0.36 -11.80
N PHE A 103 -2.04 0.10 -12.43
CA PHE A 103 -1.02 -0.79 -11.90
C PHE A 103 -0.39 -0.26 -10.60
N ILE A 104 -0.05 1.03 -10.55
CA ILE A 104 0.62 1.64 -9.38
C ILE A 104 -0.34 2.15 -8.30
N LEU A 105 -1.62 2.32 -8.61
CA LEU A 105 -2.63 2.85 -7.70
C LEU A 105 -2.67 2.17 -6.31
N PRO A 106 -2.54 0.84 -6.17
CA PRO A 106 -2.48 0.21 -4.85
C PRO A 106 -1.28 0.67 -4.00
N TRP A 107 -0.10 0.82 -4.61
CA TRP A 107 1.09 1.32 -3.92
C TRP A 107 0.91 2.78 -3.52
N PHE A 108 0.43 3.62 -4.44
CA PHE A 108 0.16 5.02 -4.15
C PHE A 108 -0.82 5.17 -2.98
N PHE A 109 -1.88 4.36 -2.96
CA PHE A 109 -2.87 4.44 -1.89
C PHE A 109 -2.37 3.89 -0.55
N HIS A 110 -1.45 2.92 -0.56
CA HIS A 110 -0.75 2.48 0.65
C HIS A 110 -0.09 3.68 1.35
N ILE A 111 0.72 4.45 0.61
CA ILE A 111 1.39 5.65 1.11
C ILE A 111 0.37 6.65 1.68
N LEU A 112 -0.73 6.90 0.97
CA LEU A 112 -1.75 7.85 1.42
C LEU A 112 -2.41 7.45 2.75
N ILE A 113 -2.64 6.15 2.99
CA ILE A 113 -3.20 5.67 4.25
C ILE A 113 -2.21 5.80 5.39
N ASP A 114 -0.92 5.64 5.09
CA ASP A 114 0.12 5.66 6.11
C ASP A 114 0.46 7.06 6.61
N ILE A 115 0.32 8.09 5.78
CA ILE A 115 0.56 9.49 6.19
C ILE A 115 -0.10 9.85 7.55
N PRO A 116 -1.41 9.61 7.75
CA PRO A 116 -2.04 9.87 9.05
C PRO A 116 -1.87 8.73 10.07
N GLY A 117 -1.40 7.55 9.67
CA GLY A 117 -1.34 6.33 10.48
C GLY A 117 -0.01 6.06 11.19
N HIS A 118 0.93 6.99 11.08
CA HIS A 118 2.25 6.92 11.69
C HIS A 118 2.54 8.19 12.49
N THR A 119 3.12 8.04 13.67
CA THR A 119 3.62 9.17 14.48
C THR A 119 5.00 9.59 13.97
N ILE A 120 5.43 10.79 14.34
CA ILE A 120 6.76 11.29 13.98
C ILE A 120 7.90 10.40 14.51
N ASP A 121 7.66 9.68 15.62
CA ASP A 121 8.66 8.81 16.24
C ASP A 121 8.71 7.40 15.62
N PHE A 122 7.63 6.94 14.97
CA PHE A 122 7.49 5.55 14.53
C PHE A 122 7.05 5.40 13.07
N PHE A 123 8.06 5.32 12.19
CA PHE A 123 7.94 5.23 10.75
C PHE A 123 7.05 6.33 10.14
N PRO A 124 7.31 7.62 10.42
CA PRO A 124 6.59 8.70 9.74
C PRO A 124 6.77 8.58 8.23
N THR A 125 5.71 8.78 7.46
CA THR A 125 5.74 8.57 6.00
C THR A 125 6.46 9.71 5.28
N PRO A 126 7.66 9.49 4.70
CA PRO A 126 8.45 10.54 4.04
C PRO A 126 8.03 10.69 2.58
N PHE A 127 6.77 11.07 2.37
CA PHE A 127 6.11 11.04 1.06
C PHE A 127 6.76 11.95 -0.01
N LEU A 128 7.62 12.90 0.39
CA LEU A 128 8.37 13.78 -0.51
C LEU A 128 9.87 13.45 -0.65
N HIS A 129 10.35 12.36 -0.02
CA HIS A 129 11.75 11.95 -0.14
C HIS A 129 12.16 11.73 -1.61
N PRO A 130 13.37 12.11 -2.07
CA PRO A 130 14.47 12.73 -1.33
C PRO A 130 14.45 14.27 -1.36
N PHE A 131 13.37 14.89 -1.83
CA PHE A 131 13.33 16.34 -2.08
C PHE A 131 12.96 17.15 -0.84
N SER A 132 12.34 16.52 0.16
CA SER A 132 11.95 17.15 1.41
C SER A 132 11.81 16.13 2.52
N ASP A 133 12.18 16.54 3.74
CA ASP A 133 11.98 15.79 4.98
C ASP A 133 10.60 16.07 5.61
N LEU A 134 9.67 16.69 4.87
CA LEU A 134 8.32 16.94 5.36
C LEU A 134 7.60 15.61 5.62
N MET A 135 7.19 15.45 6.87
CA MET A 135 6.42 14.33 7.39
C MET A 135 5.35 14.86 8.33
N PHE A 136 4.26 14.13 8.51
CA PHE A 136 3.20 14.50 9.42
C PHE A 136 3.27 13.67 10.70
N ASP A 137 3.00 14.31 11.84
CA ASP A 137 2.78 13.61 13.10
C ASP A 137 1.34 13.13 13.16
N GLY A 138 1.14 11.88 12.73
CA GLY A 138 -0.16 11.23 12.71
C GLY A 138 -0.47 10.50 14.02
N VAL A 139 -1.29 9.46 13.91
CA VAL A 139 -1.71 8.65 15.05
C VAL A 139 -1.16 7.25 14.87
N ARG A 140 -0.52 6.71 15.90
CA ARG A 140 -0.01 5.34 15.88
C ARG A 140 -1.14 4.37 15.52
N TRP A 141 -0.95 3.57 14.48
CA TRP A 141 -1.95 2.64 13.96
C TRP A 141 -2.61 1.71 15.02
N SER A 142 -1.87 1.29 16.05
CA SER A 142 -2.40 0.45 17.14
C SER A 142 -3.39 1.16 18.06
N THR A 143 -3.55 2.48 17.92
CA THR A 143 -4.47 3.28 18.73
C THR A 143 -5.91 2.94 18.40
N TRP A 144 -6.64 2.37 19.35
CA TRP A 144 -7.98 1.81 19.15
C TRP A 144 -8.96 2.76 18.44
N TRP A 145 -9.01 4.04 18.85
CA TRP A 145 -9.94 5.02 18.28
C TRP A 145 -9.56 5.46 16.87
N PHE A 146 -8.32 5.20 16.44
CA PHE A 146 -7.82 5.39 15.07
C PHE A 146 -7.78 4.08 14.28
N TRP A 147 -8.02 2.94 14.90
CA TRP A 147 -8.04 1.66 14.21
C TRP A 147 -9.47 1.25 13.84
N PHE A 148 -10.42 1.37 14.78
CA PHE A 148 -11.79 0.93 14.58
C PHE A 148 -12.53 1.67 13.44
N PRO A 149 -12.49 3.01 13.32
CA PRO A 149 -13.17 3.70 12.22
C PRO A 149 -12.69 3.21 10.83
N GLN A 150 -11.41 2.92 10.70
CA GLN A 150 -10.71 2.52 9.48
C GLN A 150 -11.13 1.11 9.08
N LEU A 151 -11.21 0.21 10.08
CA LEU A 151 -11.82 -1.10 9.91
C LEU A 151 -13.26 -0.98 9.42
N PHE A 152 -14.10 -0.18 10.07
CA PHE A 152 -15.52 -0.05 9.68
C PHE A 152 -15.69 0.51 8.28
N VAL A 153 -14.88 1.48 7.88
CA VAL A 153 -14.88 2.01 6.51
C VAL A 153 -14.49 0.92 5.52
N LEU A 154 -13.42 0.15 5.78
CA LEU A 154 -12.99 -0.94 4.91
C LEU A 154 -14.07 -2.03 4.79
N LEU A 155 -14.68 -2.44 5.91
CA LEU A 155 -15.79 -3.40 5.94
C LEU A 155 -17.00 -2.89 5.16
N GLY A 156 -17.36 -1.62 5.33
CA GLY A 156 -18.46 -0.99 4.60
C GLY A 156 -18.23 -0.98 3.09
N VAL A 157 -17.03 -0.62 2.64
CA VAL A 157 -16.64 -0.64 1.22
C VAL A 157 -16.76 -2.06 0.65
N TRP A 158 -16.20 -3.05 1.33
CA TRP A 158 -16.29 -4.45 0.88
C TRP A 158 -17.72 -4.98 0.90
N TRP A 159 -18.53 -4.63 1.88
CA TRP A 159 -19.94 -4.97 1.92
C TRP A 159 -20.67 -4.43 0.68
N VAL A 160 -20.46 -3.17 0.31
CA VAL A 160 -21.06 -2.58 -0.90
C VAL A 160 -20.59 -3.30 -2.17
N ILE A 161 -19.29 -3.59 -2.29
CA ILE A 161 -18.73 -4.32 -3.45
C ILE A 161 -19.39 -5.69 -3.58
N LEU A 162 -19.38 -6.49 -2.51
CA LEU A 162 -19.92 -7.85 -2.53
C LEU A 162 -21.44 -7.87 -2.75
N ARG A 163 -22.19 -6.91 -2.19
CA ARG A 163 -23.64 -6.78 -2.45
C ARG A 163 -23.91 -6.52 -3.92
N ARG A 164 -23.17 -5.60 -4.55
CA ARG A 164 -23.31 -5.30 -5.99
C ARG A 164 -22.98 -6.50 -6.87
N GLU A 165 -21.95 -7.26 -6.52
CA GLU A 165 -21.56 -8.45 -7.28
C GLU A 165 -22.55 -9.61 -7.11
N ASN A 166 -23.08 -9.83 -5.91
CA ASN A 166 -24.13 -10.80 -5.68
C ASN A 166 -25.41 -10.47 -6.47
N HIS A 167 -25.77 -9.18 -6.59
CA HIS A 167 -26.87 -8.76 -7.46
C HIS A 167 -26.61 -9.01 -8.95
N ILE A 168 -25.36 -8.95 -9.41
CA ILE A 168 -24.99 -9.27 -10.80
C ILE A 168 -25.09 -10.77 -11.07
N LEU A 169 -24.65 -11.62 -10.13
CA LEU A 169 -24.73 -13.09 -10.27
C LEU A 169 -26.17 -13.62 -10.22
N LEU A 170 -27.06 -12.95 -9.50
CA LEU A 170 -28.48 -13.32 -9.39
C LEU A 170 -29.36 -12.77 -10.53
N ARG A 171 -28.82 -11.93 -11.43
CA ARG A 171 -29.53 -11.62 -12.68
C ARG A 171 -29.34 -12.82 -13.63
N PRO A 172 -30.40 -13.58 -13.96
CA PRO A 172 -30.27 -14.60 -15.00
C PRO A 172 -29.76 -13.88 -16.25
N ARG A 173 -28.64 -14.36 -16.79
CA ARG A 173 -28.18 -13.97 -18.13
C ARG A 173 -29.34 -14.28 -19.06
N ALA A 174 -30.14 -13.28 -19.41
CA ALA A 174 -31.14 -13.39 -20.45
C ALA A 174 -30.36 -13.81 -21.70
N TRP A 175 -30.48 -15.09 -22.03
CA TRP A 175 -29.86 -15.70 -23.18
C TRP A 175 -30.41 -14.96 -24.41
N LYS A 176 -29.61 -14.05 -24.97
CA LYS A 176 -29.88 -13.52 -26.31
C LYS A 176 -29.75 -14.71 -27.25
N ARG A 177 -30.91 -15.23 -27.68
CA ARG A 177 -31.02 -16.14 -28.82
C ARG A 177 -30.57 -15.45 -30.09
#